data_AF-A0A7W6CAP4-F1
#
_entry.id   AF-A0A7W6CAP4-F1
#
_cell.length_a   1.000
_cell.length_b   1.000
_cell.length_c   1.000
_cell.angle_alpha   90.00
_cell.angle_beta   90.00
_cell.angle_gamma   90.00
#
_symmetry.space_group_name_H-M   'P 1'
#
loop_
_entity.id
_entity.type
_entity.pdbx_description
1 polymer ?
#
loop_
_entity_poly.entity_id
_entity_poly.type
_entity_poly.pdbx_seq_one_letter_code
_entity_poly.pdbx_strand_id
1 'polypeptide(L)'
;MSLHPSLNAYEIAARLALEDGSQLVVFVSFPSAGVTYDEILGREVFLFDQAGIAAWQIDPERGTTEGRTHEFDPTIPTTEPFVNVWQANGLAYASRMNGDTFRIDMETGVGTFSGWART
;
A
#
# COMPACT_ATOMS: atom_id res chain seq x y z
N MET A 1 -20.13 -0.71 1.54
CA MET A 1 -20.18 -0.04 0.22
C MET A 1 -18.89 -0.45 -0.47
N SER A 2 -18.94 -1.43 -1.38
CA SER A 2 -17.72 -1.96 -2.01
C SER A 2 -17.22 -0.96 -3.04
N LEU A 3 -16.05 -0.37 -2.79
CA LEU A 3 -15.35 0.45 -3.75
C LEU A 3 -14.75 -0.48 -4.80
N HIS A 4 -15.17 -0.33 -6.06
CA HIS A 4 -14.46 -0.90 -7.21
C HIS A 4 -13.65 0.23 -7.85
N PRO A 5 -12.47 0.58 -7.31
CA PRO A 5 -11.59 1.51 -7.99
C PRO A 5 -11.23 0.92 -9.36
N SER A 6 -11.16 1.76 -10.39
CA SER A 6 -10.62 1.39 -11.69
C SER A 6 -9.20 1.94 -11.80
N LEU A 7 -8.34 1.25 -12.54
CA LEU A 7 -6.94 1.64 -12.71
C LEU A 7 -6.77 3.07 -13.27
N ASN A 8 -7.74 3.56 -14.05
CA ASN A 8 -7.69 4.88 -14.70
C ASN A 8 -8.39 5.98 -13.90
N ALA A 9 -8.88 5.68 -12.70
CA ALA A 9 -9.66 6.64 -11.93
C ALA A 9 -8.80 7.73 -11.26
N TYR A 10 -7.52 7.44 -11.00
CA TYR A 10 -6.63 8.31 -10.23
C TYR A 10 -5.19 8.27 -10.75
N GLU A 11 -4.40 9.30 -10.41
CA GLU A 11 -2.97 9.32 -10.68
C GLU A 11 -2.26 8.21 -9.88
N ILE A 12 -1.28 7.55 -10.51
CA ILE A 12 -0.57 6.40 -9.94
C ILE A 12 0.80 6.84 -9.45
N ALA A 13 1.04 6.70 -8.15
CA ALA A 13 2.31 7.00 -7.50
C ALA A 13 3.35 5.91 -7.79
N ALA A 14 2.95 4.65 -7.66
CA ALA A 14 3.82 3.51 -7.94
C ALA A 14 3.01 2.36 -8.56
N ARG A 15 3.67 1.60 -9.45
CA ARG A 15 3.10 0.40 -10.05
C ARG A 15 4.14 -0.69 -10.21
N LEU A 16 3.71 -1.92 -10.00
CA LEU A 16 4.47 -3.11 -10.29
C LEU A 16 3.61 -4.03 -11.16
N ALA A 17 4.08 -4.31 -12.37
CA ALA A 17 3.50 -5.35 -13.21
C ALA A 17 4.01 -6.72 -12.75
N LEU A 18 3.10 -7.68 -12.65
CA LEU A 18 3.37 -9.05 -12.23
C LEU A 18 3.42 -9.98 -13.46
N GLU A 19 4.05 -11.14 -13.30
CA GLU A 19 4.27 -12.09 -14.41
C GLU A 19 2.96 -12.62 -15.01
N ASP A 20 1.92 -12.75 -14.18
CA ASP A 20 0.57 -13.14 -14.60
C ASP A 20 -0.22 -11.99 -15.22
N GLY A 21 0.39 -10.82 -15.45
CA GLY A 21 -0.25 -9.64 -16.04
C GLY A 21 -1.10 -8.83 -15.07
N SER A 22 -1.27 -9.28 -13.82
CA SER A 22 -1.86 -8.45 -12.75
C SER A 22 -0.89 -7.34 -12.32
N GLN A 23 -1.38 -6.37 -11.55
CA GLN A 23 -0.61 -5.18 -11.18
C GLN A 23 -0.84 -4.78 -9.74
N LEU A 24 0.24 -4.59 -8.98
CA LEU A 24 0.17 -3.85 -7.72
C LEU A 24 0.27 -2.36 -7.99
N VAL A 25 -0.61 -1.59 -7.38
CA VAL A 25 -0.77 -0.17 -7.67
C VAL A 25 -0.93 0.62 -6.38
N VAL A 26 -0.18 1.70 -6.28
CA VAL A 26 -0.35 2.75 -5.29
C VAL A 26 -0.78 4.01 -6.03
N PHE A 27 -1.90 4.59 -5.63
CA PHE A 27 -2.36 5.87 -6.17
C PHE A 27 -1.68 7.05 -5.48
N VAL A 28 -1.67 8.24 -6.08
CA VAL A 28 -1.22 9.46 -5.41
C VAL A 28 -2.27 9.88 -4.39
N SER A 29 -1.85 10.22 -3.16
CA SER A 29 -2.78 10.75 -2.16
C SER A 29 -2.93 12.24 -2.39
N PHE A 30 -4.13 12.70 -2.74
CA PHE A 30 -4.48 14.11 -2.71
C PHE A 30 -5.13 14.41 -1.36
N PRO A 31 -4.42 14.99 -0.36
CA PRO A 31 -5.11 15.61 0.74
C PRO A 31 -5.63 16.97 0.27
N SER A 32 -6.92 17.07 -0.04
CA SER A 32 -7.57 18.38 -0.11
C SER A 32 -7.89 18.84 1.31
N ALA A 33 -7.51 20.07 1.67
CA ALA A 33 -7.86 20.62 2.98
C ALA A 33 -9.40 20.64 3.17
N GLY A 34 -9.89 19.99 4.22
CA GLY A 34 -11.31 20.02 4.61
C GLY A 34 -12.18 18.83 4.19
N VAL A 35 -11.61 17.71 3.74
CA VAL A 35 -12.38 16.51 3.36
C VAL A 35 -12.44 15.49 4.50
N THR A 36 -13.66 15.02 4.80
CA THR A 36 -13.98 14.01 5.80
C THR A 36 -13.71 12.60 5.24
N TYR A 37 -12.60 11.99 5.66
CA TYR A 37 -12.24 10.55 5.79
C TYR A 37 -12.81 9.43 4.89
N ASP A 38 -13.44 9.69 3.73
CA ASP A 38 -13.82 8.63 2.78
C ASP A 38 -12.75 8.39 1.67
N GLU A 39 -11.63 9.13 1.69
CA GLU A 39 -10.55 9.01 0.70
C GLU A 39 -9.57 7.88 1.05
N ILE A 40 -9.95 6.67 0.68
CA ILE A 40 -9.04 5.58 0.30
C ILE A 40 -8.36 5.98 -1.02
N LEU A 41 -7.63 7.09 -1.07
CA LEU A 41 -6.97 7.55 -2.29
C LEU A 41 -5.55 7.97 -1.98
N GLY A 42 -4.65 7.10 -2.43
CA GLY A 42 -3.20 7.16 -2.33
C GLY A 42 -2.57 6.86 -0.98
N ARG A 43 -3.33 6.21 -0.11
CA ARG A 43 -2.83 5.65 1.15
C ARG A 43 -2.62 4.15 1.09
N GLU A 44 -3.09 3.51 0.02
CA GLU A 44 -3.33 2.06 0.00
C GLU A 44 -2.83 1.44 -1.30
N VAL A 45 -2.40 0.18 -1.18
CA VAL A 45 -1.96 -0.66 -2.28
C VAL A 45 -3.13 -1.51 -2.74
N PHE A 46 -3.32 -1.64 -4.04
CA PHE A 46 -4.33 -2.50 -4.64
C PHE A 46 -3.66 -3.54 -5.54
N LEU A 47 -4.22 -4.74 -5.59
CA LEU A 47 -4.00 -5.66 -6.69
C LEU A 47 -5.11 -5.48 -7.71
N PHE A 48 -4.73 -5.17 -8.94
CA PHE A 48 -5.59 -5.16 -10.10
C PHE A 48 -5.34 -6.41 -10.95
N ASP A 49 -6.40 -7.09 -11.36
CA ASP A 49 -6.30 -8.19 -12.31
C ASP A 49 -5.99 -7.68 -13.74
N GLN A 50 -5.83 -8.62 -14.68
CA GLN A 50 -5.56 -8.30 -16.09
C GLN A 50 -6.66 -7.45 -16.77
N ALA A 51 -7.89 -7.48 -16.24
CA ALA A 51 -9.01 -6.70 -16.73
C ALA A 51 -9.03 -5.28 -16.12
N GLY A 52 -8.09 -4.95 -15.23
CA GLY A 52 -8.04 -3.68 -14.53
C GLY A 52 -9.10 -3.56 -13.44
N ILE A 53 -9.59 -4.68 -12.91
CA ILE A 53 -10.53 -4.74 -11.79
C ILE A 53 -9.73 -4.98 -10.51
N ALA A 54 -10.03 -4.21 -9.46
CA ALA A 54 -9.43 -4.43 -8.15
C ALA A 54 -9.85 -5.79 -7.59
N ALA A 55 -8.87 -6.69 -7.44
CA ALA A 55 -9.05 -8.01 -6.83
C ALA A 55 -9.06 -7.89 -5.30
N TRP A 56 -8.13 -7.14 -4.74
CA TRP A 56 -8.09 -6.81 -3.32
C TRP A 56 -7.34 -5.50 -3.07
N GLN A 57 -7.48 -5.01 -1.84
CA GLN A 57 -6.75 -3.90 -1.27
C GLN A 57 -5.90 -4.43 -0.10
N ILE A 58 -4.69 -3.90 0.06
CA ILE A 58 -3.83 -4.31 1.17
C ILE A 58 -4.50 -3.97 2.51
N ASP A 59 -4.52 -4.93 3.42
CA ASP A 59 -4.87 -4.73 4.83
C ASP A 59 -3.58 -4.91 5.65
N PRO A 60 -2.81 -3.83 5.85
CA PRO A 60 -1.54 -3.92 6.55
C PRO A 60 -1.77 -4.00 8.05
N GLU A 61 -0.88 -4.71 8.74
CA GLU A 61 -0.75 -4.62 10.18
C GLU A 61 -0.66 -3.14 10.61
N ARG A 62 -1.43 -2.82 11.67
CA ARG A 62 -1.32 -1.53 12.34
C ARG A 62 0.08 -1.41 12.92
N GLY A 63 0.53 -0.18 13.03
CA GLY A 63 1.80 0.16 13.67
C GLY A 63 2.60 1.15 12.88
N THR A 64 3.58 1.73 13.55
CA THR A 64 4.55 2.65 12.96
C THR A 64 5.88 2.50 13.66
N THR A 65 6.96 2.78 12.94
CA THR A 65 8.25 3.08 13.56
C THR A 65 8.28 4.54 13.99
N GLU A 66 8.64 4.84 15.24
CA GLU A 66 8.94 6.23 15.63
C GLU A 66 10.35 6.63 15.19
N GLY A 67 10.44 7.81 14.56
CA GLY A 67 11.65 8.34 13.96
C GLY A 67 12.86 8.24 14.89
N ARG A 68 13.75 7.30 14.58
CA ARG A 68 15.12 7.03 15.08
C ARG A 68 15.32 5.79 15.97
N THR A 69 14.30 5.20 16.59
CA THR A 69 14.49 4.04 17.51
C THR A 69 14.20 2.67 16.89
N HIS A 70 13.54 2.61 15.72
CA HIS A 70 13.27 1.38 14.95
C HIS A 70 12.40 0.32 15.65
N GLU A 71 11.75 0.64 16.76
CA GLU A 71 10.76 -0.26 17.34
C GLU A 71 9.41 -0.04 16.65
N PHE A 72 8.93 -1.10 16.01
CA PHE A 72 7.59 -1.14 15.45
C PHE A 72 6.59 -1.37 16.57
N ASP A 73 5.68 -0.43 16.78
CA ASP A 73 4.60 -0.56 17.76
C ASP A 73 3.27 -0.89 17.06
N PRO A 74 2.78 -2.14 17.10
CA PRO A 74 1.54 -2.52 16.42
C PRO A 74 0.28 -1.92 17.05
N THR A 75 0.39 -1.31 18.23
CA THR A 75 -0.74 -0.69 18.92
C THR A 75 -1.09 0.69 18.36
N ILE A 76 -0.16 1.32 17.65
CA ILE A 76 -0.31 2.68 17.10
C ILE A 76 -0.93 2.59 15.70
N PRO A 77 -2.14 3.14 15.49
CA PRO A 77 -2.67 3.30 14.14
C PRO A 77 -1.78 4.27 13.36
N THR A 78 -1.35 3.88 12.17
CA THR A 78 -0.61 4.78 11.28
C THR A 78 -1.58 5.59 10.41
N THR A 79 -1.11 6.76 9.99
CA THR A 79 -1.77 7.54 8.92
C THR A 79 -0.85 7.76 7.72
N GLU A 80 0.34 7.15 7.75
CA GLU A 80 1.37 7.31 6.73
C GLU A 80 0.94 6.58 5.45
N PRO A 81 0.91 7.26 4.29
CA PRO A 81 0.51 6.65 3.04
C PRO A 81 1.56 5.64 2.57
N PHE A 82 1.11 4.57 1.91
CA PHE A 82 1.99 3.82 1.02
C PHE A 82 2.46 4.71 -0.13
N VAL A 83 3.74 4.58 -0.48
CA VAL A 83 4.35 5.38 -1.55
C VAL A 83 5.03 4.51 -2.62
N ASN A 84 5.26 3.23 -2.33
CA ASN A 84 5.97 2.35 -3.26
C ASN A 84 5.52 0.89 -3.12
N VAL A 85 5.68 0.14 -4.22
CA VAL A 85 5.50 -1.33 -4.30
C VAL A 85 6.63 -1.94 -5.13
N TRP A 86 7.11 -3.11 -4.74
CA TRP A 86 8.17 -3.82 -5.48
C TRP A 86 8.16 -5.32 -5.19
N GLN A 87 8.94 -6.06 -5.97
CA GLN A 87 9.22 -7.48 -5.75
C GLN A 87 10.70 -7.70 -5.45
N ALA A 88 10.98 -8.60 -4.51
CA ALA A 88 12.33 -9.07 -4.22
C ALA A 88 12.26 -10.53 -3.76
N ASN A 89 13.16 -11.37 -4.30
CA ASN A 89 13.24 -12.80 -3.95
C ASN A 89 11.91 -13.57 -4.07
N GLY A 90 11.10 -13.23 -5.08
CA GLY A 90 9.79 -13.86 -5.30
C GLY A 90 8.68 -13.40 -4.36
N LEU A 91 8.91 -12.38 -3.53
CA LEU A 91 7.95 -11.83 -2.59
C LEU A 91 7.59 -10.38 -2.98
N ALA A 92 6.34 -10.01 -2.74
CA ALA A 92 5.85 -8.65 -2.96
C ALA A 92 5.91 -7.82 -1.68
N TYR A 93 6.22 -6.53 -1.84
CA TYR A 93 6.41 -5.59 -0.75
C TYR A 93 5.78 -4.24 -1.06
N ALA A 94 5.43 -3.51 -0.01
CA ALA A 94 5.08 -2.10 -0.07
C ALA A 94 5.76 -1.32 1.04
N SER A 95 6.06 -0.04 0.80
CA SER A 95 6.62 0.86 1.81
C SER A 95 5.75 2.08 2.04
N ARG A 96 5.65 2.50 3.29
CA ARG A 96 5.09 3.78 3.68
C ARG A 96 6.12 4.91 3.55
N MET A 97 5.63 6.14 3.55
CA MET A 97 6.46 7.34 3.43
C MET A 97 7.55 7.45 4.52
N ASN A 98 7.26 6.93 5.72
CA ASN A 98 8.20 6.88 6.85
C ASN A 98 9.28 5.78 6.73
N GLY A 99 9.24 4.95 5.68
CA GLY A 99 10.17 3.85 5.42
C GLY A 99 9.75 2.49 5.98
N ASP A 100 8.62 2.40 6.70
CA ASP A 100 8.08 1.10 7.14
C ASP A 100 7.76 0.23 5.92
N THR A 101 8.26 -0.98 5.93
CA THR A 101 8.14 -1.94 4.84
C THR A 101 7.28 -3.11 5.26
N PHE A 102 6.34 -3.49 4.40
CA PHE A 102 5.40 -4.58 4.61
C PHE A 102 5.61 -5.62 3.52
N ARG A 103 5.69 -6.89 3.91
CA ARG A 103 5.56 -8.01 2.98
C ARG A 103 4.08 -8.26 2.75
N ILE A 104 3.70 -8.42 1.49
CA ILE A 104 2.32 -8.63 1.07
C ILE A 104 2.09 -10.11 0.81
N ASP A 105 1.07 -10.67 1.44
CA ASP A 105 0.46 -11.91 0.99
C ASP A 105 -0.41 -11.62 -0.23
N MET A 106 0.01 -12.12 -1.39
CA MET A 106 -0.65 -11.83 -2.67
C MET A 106 -1.98 -12.55 -2.85
N GLU A 107 -2.26 -13.58 -2.05
CA GLU A 107 -3.53 -14.31 -2.08
C GLU A 107 -4.61 -13.57 -1.27
N THR A 108 -4.22 -13.03 -0.11
CA THR A 108 -5.16 -12.47 0.86
C THR A 108 -5.16 -10.95 0.94
N GLY A 109 -4.12 -10.29 0.43
CA GLY A 109 -3.90 -8.85 0.59
C GLY A 109 -3.40 -8.46 1.98
N VAL A 110 -3.07 -9.41 2.87
CA VAL A 110 -2.56 -9.08 4.21
C VAL A 110 -1.12 -8.56 4.11
N GLY A 111 -0.86 -7.41 4.72
CA GLY A 111 0.49 -6.84 4.82
C GLY A 111 1.10 -7.04 6.21
N THR A 112 2.22 -7.76 6.30
CA THR A 112 2.94 -7.95 7.58
C THR A 112 4.21 -7.09 7.62
N PHE A 113 4.45 -6.42 8.75
CA PHE A 113 5.66 -5.60 8.90
C PHE A 113 6.92 -6.47 8.73
N SER A 114 7.80 -6.04 7.83
CA SER A 114 9.02 -6.76 7.45
C SER A 114 10.30 -6.01 7.81
N GLY A 115 10.18 -4.79 8.34
CA GLY A 115 11.30 -3.95 8.73
C GLY A 115 11.23 -2.56 8.13
N TRP A 116 12.37 -1.88 8.15
CA TRP A 116 12.50 -0.49 7.72
C TRP A 116 13.54 -0.37 6.61
N ALA A 117 13.16 0.25 5.49
CA ALA A 117 14.07 0.51 4.39
C ALA A 117 14.82 1.83 4.65
N ARG A 118 16.14 1.76 4.83
CA ARG A 118 17.02 2.95 4.88
C ARG A 118 16.88 3.75 3.58
N THR A 119 16.40 4.98 3.67
CA THR A 119 16.71 6.02 2.67
C THR A 119 18.10 6.56 2.89
#